data_AF-A0A842RDF2-F1
#
_entry.id   AF-A0A842RDF2-F1
#
_cell.length_a   1.000
_cell.length_b   1.000
_cell.length_c   1.000
_cell.angle_alpha   90.00
_cell.angle_beta   90.00
_cell.angle_gamma   90.00
#
_symmetry.space_group_name_H-M   'P 1'
#
loop_
_entity.id
_entity.type
_entity.pdbx_description
1 polymer ?
#
loop_
_entity_poly.entity_id
_entity_poly.type
_entity_poly.pdbx_seq_one_letter_code
_entity_poly.pdbx_strand_id
1 'polypeptide(L)'
;MPLFRTRKKERICKFCGKMATLMKEYNDYYCQHCQRFQMEEVAEKETSLLPVLKLKEYIFTAQKYAYLIETTLGAKIAYGERRDISRFAVSADKHFRYYFFNDIKRIIASIDSSTVKSFTEPDAAWKVYDYGRNYRGKIKYFVESDSWHILDPQEELIGLRDPGDQQTPYKASRNFTILDATNQERELFKIHRKGRFYLKIIAEDVDPHLAWGFMVGIHRKYFV
;
A
#
# COMPACT_ATOMS: atom_id res chain seq x y z
N MET A 1 -30.75 26.83 -26.49
CA MET A 1 -30.61 26.05 -25.24
C MET A 1 -29.45 26.63 -24.43
N PRO A 2 -29.67 27.20 -23.24
CA PRO A 2 -28.57 27.71 -22.43
C PRO A 2 -27.74 26.55 -21.89
N LEU A 3 -26.43 26.57 -22.17
CA LEU A 3 -25.46 25.68 -21.55
C LEU A 3 -25.40 25.99 -20.06
N PHE A 4 -26.03 25.15 -19.23
CA PHE A 4 -25.82 25.19 -17.78
C PHE A 4 -24.34 24.88 -17.50
N ARG A 5 -23.52 25.94 -17.40
CA ARG A 5 -22.19 25.86 -16.78
C ARG A 5 -22.43 25.45 -15.33
N THR A 6 -22.29 24.16 -15.07
CA THR A 6 -22.20 23.63 -13.71
C THR A 6 -20.99 24.30 -13.07
N ARG A 7 -21.23 25.30 -12.22
CA ARG A 7 -20.18 25.90 -11.40
C ARG A 7 -19.50 24.74 -10.68
N LYS A 8 -18.21 24.52 -10.94
CA LYS A 8 -17.41 23.56 -10.18
C LYS A 8 -17.62 23.93 -8.71
N LYS A 9 -18.22 23.03 -7.92
CA LYS A 9 -18.34 23.26 -6.48
C LYS A 9 -16.91 23.33 -5.96
N GLU A 10 -16.49 24.54 -5.62
CA GLU A 10 -15.22 24.81 -5.00
C GLU A 10 -15.29 24.35 -3.55
N ARG A 11 -14.34 23.52 -3.11
CA ARG A 11 -14.28 23.04 -1.73
C ARG A 11 -12.92 23.40 -1.16
N ILE A 12 -12.92 23.92 0.05
CA ILE A 12 -11.71 24.20 0.80
C ILE A 12 -11.20 22.88 1.43
N CYS A 13 -9.91 22.64 1.31
CA CYS A 13 -9.23 21.50 1.91
C CYS A 13 -9.30 21.59 3.43
N LYS A 14 -9.85 20.57 4.08
CA LYS A 14 -9.97 20.49 5.54
C LYS A 14 -8.61 20.35 6.27
N PHE A 15 -7.54 20.05 5.56
CA PHE A 15 -6.21 19.84 6.13
C PHE A 15 -5.31 21.09 6.07
N CYS A 16 -5.41 21.90 5.01
CA CYS A 16 -4.51 23.05 4.81
C CYS A 16 -5.20 24.35 4.38
N GLY A 17 -6.53 24.37 4.28
CA GLY A 17 -7.28 25.56 3.86
C GLY A 17 -7.15 25.95 2.39
N LYS A 18 -6.34 25.24 1.59
CA LYS A 18 -6.21 25.51 0.13
C LYS A 18 -7.34 24.86 -0.66
N MET A 19 -7.49 25.25 -1.93
CA MET A 19 -8.52 24.69 -2.80
C MET A 19 -8.35 23.18 -3.04
N ALA A 20 -9.45 22.46 -2.98
CA ALA A 20 -9.56 21.05 -3.34
C ALA A 20 -10.44 20.88 -4.58
N THR A 21 -10.01 20.01 -5.49
CA THR A 21 -10.67 19.78 -6.78
C THR A 21 -11.50 18.51 -6.72
N LEU A 22 -12.76 18.55 -7.16
CA LEU A 22 -13.60 17.35 -7.27
C LEU A 22 -13.03 16.37 -8.31
N MET A 23 -12.73 15.16 -7.87
CA MET A 23 -12.38 14.02 -8.70
C MET A 23 -13.63 13.16 -8.93
N LYS A 24 -14.29 13.37 -10.07
CA LYS A 24 -15.57 12.70 -10.40
C LYS A 24 -15.47 11.18 -10.37
N GLU A 25 -14.34 10.61 -10.82
CA GLU A 25 -14.10 9.16 -10.84
C GLU A 25 -14.20 8.53 -9.45
N TYR A 26 -13.79 9.26 -8.41
CA TYR A 26 -13.77 8.77 -7.02
C TYR A 26 -14.85 9.40 -6.15
N ASN A 27 -15.69 10.27 -6.74
CA ASN A 27 -16.71 11.06 -6.04
C ASN A 27 -16.18 11.73 -4.75
N ASP A 28 -14.96 12.27 -4.81
CA ASP A 28 -14.32 12.93 -3.67
C ASP A 28 -13.47 14.11 -4.12
N TYR A 29 -13.15 15.01 -3.21
CA TYR A 29 -12.31 16.16 -3.44
C TYR A 29 -10.85 15.82 -3.13
N TYR A 30 -9.93 16.31 -3.95
CA TYR A 30 -8.50 16.09 -3.78
C TYR A 30 -7.78 17.42 -3.64
N CYS A 31 -6.95 17.54 -2.60
CA CYS A 31 -6.09 18.68 -2.40
C CYS A 31 -4.70 18.38 -2.97
N GLN A 32 -4.29 19.12 -4.01
CA GLN A 32 -2.97 18.96 -4.62
C GLN A 32 -1.82 19.34 -3.68
N HIS A 33 -2.05 20.28 -2.77
CA HIS A 33 -1.05 20.72 -1.80
C HIS A 33 -0.79 19.66 -0.73
N CYS A 34 -1.84 19.09 -0.13
CA CYS A 34 -1.68 18.02 0.85
C CYS A 34 -1.39 16.67 0.20
N GLN A 35 -1.71 16.53 -1.09
CA GLN A 35 -1.80 15.24 -1.78
C GLN A 35 -2.76 14.26 -1.08
N ARG A 36 -3.92 14.77 -0.62
CA ARG A 36 -4.91 14.03 0.17
C ARG A 36 -6.33 14.20 -0.35
N PHE A 37 -7.07 13.12 -0.27
CA PHE A 37 -8.50 13.07 -0.49
C PHE A 37 -9.27 13.59 0.74
N GLN A 38 -10.37 14.30 0.53
CA GLN A 38 -11.12 14.92 1.62
C GLN A 38 -11.94 13.92 2.43
N MET A 39 -12.12 12.69 1.96
CA MET A 39 -12.68 11.59 2.76
C MET A 39 -11.70 11.01 3.78
N GLU A 40 -10.38 11.24 3.62
CA GLU A 40 -9.40 10.80 4.61
C GLU A 40 -9.62 11.50 5.95
N GLU A 41 -9.43 10.81 7.07
CA GLU A 41 -9.52 11.41 8.40
C GLU A 41 -8.14 11.90 8.87
N VAL A 42 -8.13 12.89 9.77
CA VAL A 42 -6.93 13.26 10.53
C VAL A 42 -6.91 12.36 11.76
N ALA A 43 -5.88 11.53 11.91
CA ALA A 43 -5.62 10.90 13.20
C ALA A 43 -4.76 11.88 14.00
N GLU A 44 -5.35 12.57 14.99
CA GLU A 44 -4.63 13.57 15.79
C GLU A 44 -3.70 12.94 16.85
N LYS A 45 -3.74 11.61 17.03
CA LYS A 45 -2.87 10.84 17.93
C LYS A 45 -2.58 9.46 17.34
N GLU A 46 -1.46 8.86 17.74
CA GLU A 46 -1.18 7.43 17.54
C GLU A 46 -2.33 6.59 18.12
N THR A 47 -3.33 6.33 17.29
CA THR A 47 -4.31 5.30 17.58
C THR A 47 -3.56 3.98 17.52
N SER A 48 -3.48 3.29 18.65
CA SER A 48 -3.08 1.90 18.72
C SER A 48 -3.65 1.14 17.52
N LEU A 49 -2.81 0.37 16.82
CA LEU A 49 -3.22 -0.47 15.68
C LEU A 49 -4.57 -1.10 15.96
N LEU A 50 -5.53 -0.89 15.06
CA LEU A 50 -6.86 -1.49 15.18
C LEU A 50 -6.67 -3.00 15.38
N PRO A 51 -7.36 -3.65 16.34
CA PRO A 51 -7.14 -5.08 16.64
C PRO A 51 -7.25 -5.99 15.40
N VAL A 52 -8.10 -5.62 14.44
CA VAL A 52 -8.28 -6.33 13.17
C VAL A 52 -7.03 -6.34 12.27
N LEU A 53 -6.07 -5.44 12.53
CA LEU A 53 -4.78 -5.36 11.85
C LEU A 53 -3.68 -6.14 12.58
N LYS A 54 -3.96 -6.76 13.73
CA LYS A 54 -2.99 -7.56 14.49
C LYS A 54 -3.14 -9.06 14.28
N LEU A 55 -3.70 -9.48 13.14
CA LEU A 55 -3.86 -10.90 12.83
C LEU A 55 -2.51 -11.51 12.44
N LYS A 56 -2.34 -12.78 12.77
CA LYS A 56 -1.17 -13.56 12.32
C LYS A 56 -1.27 -13.97 10.86
N GLU A 57 -2.47 -14.09 10.30
CA GLU A 57 -2.68 -14.61 8.95
C GLU A 57 -3.74 -13.81 8.19
N TYR A 58 -3.46 -13.54 6.91
CA TYR A 58 -4.33 -12.82 5.98
C TYR A 58 -4.39 -13.55 4.65
N ILE A 59 -5.56 -13.52 4.01
CA ILE A 59 -5.76 -13.99 2.65
C ILE A 59 -6.04 -12.78 1.77
N PHE A 60 -5.20 -12.57 0.76
CA PHE A 60 -5.36 -11.53 -0.24
C PHE A 60 -5.82 -12.14 -1.56
N THR A 61 -7.03 -11.77 -1.96
CA THR A 61 -7.55 -12.04 -3.30
C THR A 61 -7.33 -10.80 -4.16
N ALA A 62 -6.36 -10.89 -5.07
CA ALA A 62 -6.06 -9.80 -5.99
C ALA A 62 -6.99 -9.83 -7.22
N GLN A 63 -7.53 -8.68 -7.57
CA GLN A 63 -8.23 -8.39 -8.81
C GLN A 63 -7.45 -7.28 -9.53
N LYS A 64 -7.70 -7.09 -10.84
CA LYS A 64 -6.90 -6.22 -11.73
C LYS A 64 -6.47 -4.89 -11.09
N TYR A 65 -7.35 -4.24 -10.33
CA TYR A 65 -7.10 -2.97 -9.65
C TYR A 65 -7.59 -2.91 -8.19
N ALA A 66 -7.84 -4.07 -7.58
CA ALA A 66 -8.43 -4.14 -6.26
C ALA A 66 -7.93 -5.36 -5.46
N TYR A 67 -8.08 -5.30 -4.14
CA TYR A 67 -7.73 -6.39 -3.25
C TYR A 67 -8.91 -6.67 -2.31
N LEU A 68 -9.21 -7.95 -2.07
CA LEU A 68 -10.05 -8.36 -0.96
C LEU A 68 -9.14 -9.01 0.09
N ILE A 69 -9.24 -8.56 1.34
CA ILE A 69 -8.45 -9.05 2.46
C ILE A 69 -9.38 -9.78 3.41
N GLU A 70 -9.10 -11.05 3.66
CA GLU A 70 -9.94 -11.95 4.44
C GLU A 70 -9.13 -12.63 5.53
N THR A 71 -9.80 -13.04 6.61
CA THR A 71 -9.26 -13.99 7.59
C THR A 71 -9.21 -15.39 6.99
N THR A 72 -8.55 -16.32 7.67
CA THR A 72 -8.58 -17.76 7.32
C THR A 72 -9.97 -18.39 7.46
N LEU A 73 -10.88 -17.76 8.21
CA LEU A 73 -12.28 -18.15 8.33
C LEU A 73 -13.18 -17.54 7.24
N GLY A 74 -12.63 -16.76 6.31
CA GLY A 74 -13.37 -16.11 5.23
C GLY A 74 -14.08 -14.81 5.63
N ALA A 75 -13.90 -14.32 6.86
CA ALA A 75 -14.42 -13.01 7.26
C ALA A 75 -13.62 -11.89 6.55
N LYS A 76 -14.33 -10.95 5.91
CA LYS A 76 -13.73 -9.79 5.26
C LYS A 76 -13.17 -8.82 6.30
N ILE A 77 -11.88 -8.51 6.17
CA ILE A 77 -11.17 -7.53 7.01
C ILE A 77 -11.14 -6.18 6.31
N ALA A 78 -10.76 -6.17 5.05
CA ALA A 78 -10.57 -4.95 4.29
C ALA A 78 -10.75 -5.16 2.78
N TYR A 79 -10.95 -4.07 2.08
CA TYR A 79 -10.94 -4.00 0.62
C TYR A 79 -9.96 -2.92 0.19
N GLY A 80 -9.03 -3.28 -0.69
CA GLY A 80 -8.07 -2.39 -1.32
C GLY A 80 -8.56 -1.91 -2.68
N GLU A 81 -8.46 -0.62 -2.97
CA GLU A 81 -8.74 -0.07 -4.29
C GLU A 81 -7.56 0.78 -4.79
N ARG A 82 -7.28 0.72 -6.09
CA ARG A 82 -6.28 1.57 -6.73
C ARG A 82 -6.90 2.86 -7.25
N ARG A 83 -6.33 4.00 -6.89
CA ARG A 83 -6.63 5.31 -7.46
C ARG A 83 -5.45 5.86 -8.23
N ASP A 84 -5.69 6.35 -9.44
CA ASP A 84 -4.71 7.06 -10.25
C ASP A 84 -4.70 8.53 -9.82
N ILE A 85 -3.58 8.96 -9.23
CA ILE A 85 -3.37 10.34 -8.77
C ILE A 85 -2.39 11.09 -9.67
N SER A 86 -1.86 10.45 -10.72
CA SER A 86 -0.83 11.01 -11.62
C SER A 86 -1.26 12.32 -12.27
N ARG A 87 -2.54 12.43 -12.64
CA ARG A 87 -3.10 13.63 -13.28
C ARG A 87 -3.24 14.83 -12.34
N PHE A 88 -2.96 14.66 -11.05
CA PHE A 88 -3.27 15.65 -10.01
C PHE A 88 -2.13 15.87 -9.02
N ALA A 89 -1.15 14.97 -8.94
CA ALA A 89 0.07 15.18 -8.19
C ALA A 89 1.00 16.11 -9.00
N VAL A 90 1.44 17.21 -8.38
CA VAL A 90 2.40 18.15 -8.99
C VAL A 90 3.82 17.55 -9.00
N SER A 91 4.10 16.59 -8.11
CA SER A 91 5.36 15.85 -8.05
C SER A 91 5.32 14.64 -8.99
N ALA A 92 6.34 14.52 -9.85
CA ALA A 92 6.48 13.44 -10.84
C ALA A 92 6.55 12.03 -10.22
N ASP A 93 6.81 11.92 -8.91
CA ASP A 93 7.20 10.65 -8.28
C ASP A 93 6.02 9.85 -7.68
N LYS A 94 4.74 10.12 -8.05
CA LYS A 94 3.60 9.39 -7.50
C LYS A 94 2.48 9.22 -8.53
N HIS A 95 2.17 7.96 -8.88
CA HIS A 95 1.17 7.68 -9.93
C HIS A 95 -0.07 6.99 -9.41
N PHE A 96 0.12 5.99 -8.56
CA PHE A 96 -0.98 5.20 -8.03
C PHE A 96 -0.94 5.22 -6.51
N ARG A 97 -2.12 5.34 -5.93
CA ARG A 97 -2.34 5.13 -4.51
C ARG A 97 -3.30 3.97 -4.32
N TYR A 98 -2.93 3.03 -3.47
CA TYR A 98 -3.82 2.00 -3.00
C TYR A 98 -4.41 2.44 -1.67
N TYR A 99 -5.74 2.48 -1.57
CA TYR A 99 -6.45 2.70 -0.31
C TYR A 99 -7.04 1.40 0.17
N PHE A 100 -6.87 1.12 1.46
CA PHE A 100 -7.52 -0.01 2.12
C PHE A 100 -8.62 0.52 3.00
N PHE A 101 -9.81 -0.05 2.84
CA PHE A 101 -11.01 0.31 3.57
C PHE A 101 -11.45 -0.86 4.43
N ASN A 102 -11.92 -0.59 5.64
CA ASN A 102 -12.66 -1.57 6.42
C ASN A 102 -14.12 -1.70 5.94
N ASP A 103 -14.92 -2.47 6.67
CA ASP A 103 -16.34 -2.72 6.45
C ASP A 103 -17.21 -1.44 6.46
N ILE A 104 -16.90 -0.47 7.32
CA ILE A 104 -17.59 0.84 7.40
C ILE A 104 -17.04 1.88 6.40
N LYS A 105 -16.26 1.47 5.40
CA LYS A 105 -15.62 2.34 4.38
C LYS A 105 -14.68 3.40 4.95
N ARG A 106 -14.11 3.17 6.13
CA ARG A 106 -13.02 4.00 6.67
C ARG A 106 -11.70 3.54 6.04
N ILE A 107 -10.91 4.48 5.54
CA ILE A 107 -9.54 4.21 5.08
C ILE A 107 -8.74 3.78 6.30
N ILE A 108 -8.08 2.62 6.28
CA ILE A 108 -7.24 2.11 7.38
C ILE A 108 -5.76 2.05 7.00
N ALA A 109 -5.44 2.12 5.72
CA ALA A 109 -4.07 2.16 5.20
C ALA A 109 -4.03 2.81 3.83
N SER A 110 -2.87 3.33 3.44
CA SER A 110 -2.61 3.72 2.06
C SER A 110 -1.18 3.38 1.62
N ILE A 111 -1.01 3.03 0.35
CA ILE A 111 0.29 2.74 -0.25
C ILE A 111 0.48 3.60 -1.50
N ASP A 112 1.51 4.43 -1.53
CA ASP A 112 1.88 5.25 -2.68
C ASP A 112 2.97 4.56 -3.49
N SER A 113 2.72 4.28 -4.77
CA SER A 113 3.76 3.79 -5.69
C SER A 113 4.46 4.94 -6.40
N SER A 114 5.79 4.89 -6.42
CA SER A 114 6.60 6.04 -6.84
C SER A 114 7.05 6.09 -8.31
N THR A 115 6.76 5.08 -9.13
CA THR A 115 7.32 4.96 -10.49
C THR A 115 6.23 4.86 -11.56
N VAL A 116 6.32 5.69 -12.62
CA VAL A 116 5.37 5.78 -13.76
C VAL A 116 5.22 4.41 -14.42
N LYS A 117 6.31 3.63 -14.38
CA LYS A 117 6.42 2.32 -14.98
C LYS A 117 7.25 1.43 -14.06
N SER A 118 6.71 1.01 -12.92
CA SER A 118 7.28 -0.12 -12.14
C SER A 118 7.47 -1.40 -13.01
N PHE A 119 6.89 -1.40 -14.21
CA PHE A 119 7.00 -2.42 -15.24
C PHE A 119 8.19 -2.25 -16.20
N THR A 120 8.78 -1.05 -16.34
CA THR A 120 9.88 -0.80 -17.30
C THR A 120 11.06 -0.04 -16.70
N GLU A 121 10.91 0.58 -15.54
CA GLU A 121 12.04 1.09 -14.77
C GLU A 121 12.68 -0.06 -13.98
N PRO A 122 14.02 -0.04 -13.81
CA PRO A 122 14.72 -1.09 -13.08
C PRO A 122 14.28 -1.10 -11.61
N ASP A 123 14.21 0.04 -10.93
CA ASP A 123 13.87 0.04 -9.50
C ASP A 123 12.44 0.49 -9.25
N ALA A 124 11.82 -0.04 -8.20
CA ALA A 124 10.47 0.35 -7.80
C ALA A 124 10.40 0.59 -6.30
N ALA A 125 9.55 1.54 -5.88
CA ALA A 125 9.32 1.78 -4.47
C ALA A 125 7.85 2.07 -4.13
N TRP A 126 7.49 1.71 -2.89
CA TRP A 126 6.17 1.88 -2.32
C TRP A 126 6.28 2.49 -0.93
N LYS A 127 5.74 3.69 -0.75
CA LYS A 127 5.63 4.33 0.57
C LYS A 127 4.35 3.86 1.25
N VAL A 128 4.46 3.42 2.50
CA VAL A 128 3.36 2.83 3.27
C VAL A 128 2.92 3.80 4.35
N TYR A 129 1.61 3.95 4.51
CA TYR A 129 1.00 4.80 5.51
C TYR A 129 -0.16 4.08 6.20
N ASP A 130 -0.36 4.36 7.47
CA ASP A 130 -1.45 3.85 8.28
C ASP A 130 -2.72 4.73 8.19
N TYR A 131 -3.65 4.51 9.13
CA TYR A 131 -4.79 5.37 9.39
C TYR A 131 -4.35 6.80 9.76
N GLY A 132 -4.88 7.79 9.04
CA GLY A 132 -4.47 9.19 9.21
C GLY A 132 -3.30 9.61 8.33
N ARG A 133 -2.71 8.67 7.59
CA ARG A 133 -1.53 8.82 6.73
C ARG A 133 -0.24 9.13 7.48
N ASN A 134 -0.01 8.51 8.64
CA ASN A 134 1.32 8.54 9.25
C ASN A 134 2.24 7.62 8.46
N TYR A 135 3.45 8.10 8.15
CA TYR A 135 4.40 7.33 7.35
C TYR A 135 4.95 6.17 8.19
N ARG A 136 4.81 4.94 7.67
CA ARG A 136 5.23 3.72 8.35
C ARG A 136 6.53 3.13 7.81
N GLY A 137 6.94 3.59 6.63
CA GLY A 137 8.16 3.12 5.97
C GLY A 137 7.96 2.93 4.48
N LYS A 138 8.92 2.26 3.85
CA LYS A 138 9.02 2.14 2.40
C LYS A 138 9.56 0.78 1.99
N ILE A 139 8.94 0.20 0.97
CA ILE A 139 9.44 -1.01 0.31
C ILE A 139 10.18 -0.58 -0.94
N LYS A 140 11.36 -1.14 -1.16
CA LYS A 140 12.15 -0.98 -2.39
C LYS A 140 12.39 -2.33 -3.03
N TYR A 141 12.34 -2.33 -4.35
CA TYR A 141 12.78 -3.43 -5.19
C TYR A 141 13.90 -2.93 -6.10
N PHE A 142 14.99 -3.69 -6.17
CA PHE A 142 16.15 -3.41 -7.00
C PHE A 142 16.23 -4.47 -8.10
N VAL A 143 16.15 -4.08 -9.38
CA VAL A 143 16.16 -5.07 -10.48
C VAL A 143 17.52 -5.73 -10.64
N GLU A 144 18.61 -4.98 -10.50
CA GLU A 144 19.97 -5.48 -10.73
C GLU A 144 20.29 -6.70 -9.85
N SER A 145 19.88 -6.66 -8.59
CA SER A 145 20.08 -7.71 -7.60
C SER A 145 18.84 -8.60 -7.38
N ASP A 146 17.73 -8.35 -8.08
CA ASP A 146 16.39 -8.87 -7.76
C ASP A 146 16.03 -8.75 -6.27
N SER A 147 16.59 -7.78 -5.54
CA SER A 147 16.46 -7.71 -4.08
C SER A 147 15.27 -6.84 -3.64
N TRP A 148 14.69 -7.23 -2.51
CA TRP A 148 13.54 -6.57 -1.90
C TRP A 148 13.90 -6.11 -0.49
N HIS A 149 13.76 -4.82 -0.22
CA HIS A 149 14.15 -4.19 1.03
C HIS A 149 12.94 -3.50 1.66
N ILE A 150 12.82 -3.62 2.99
CA ILE A 150 11.84 -2.89 3.80
C ILE A 150 12.60 -1.92 4.67
N LEU A 151 12.26 -0.65 4.53
CA LEU A 151 12.82 0.46 5.26
C LEU A 151 11.77 1.00 6.22
N ASP A 152 12.18 1.39 7.42
CA ASP A 152 11.33 2.01 8.42
C ASP A 152 11.06 3.51 8.11
N PRO A 153 10.38 4.27 8.99
CA PRO A 153 10.15 5.70 8.79
C PRO A 153 11.42 6.56 8.75
N GLN A 154 12.53 6.10 9.35
CA GLN A 154 13.83 6.75 9.42
C GLN A 154 14.72 6.40 8.22
N GLU A 155 14.23 5.55 7.31
CA GLU A 155 14.96 4.96 6.18
C GLU A 155 16.04 3.95 6.59
N GLU A 156 15.95 3.39 7.80
CA GLU A 156 16.78 2.27 8.23
C GLU A 156 16.25 0.95 7.67
N LEU A 157 17.16 0.08 7.25
CA LEU A 157 16.82 -1.22 6.70
C LEU A 157 16.43 -2.17 7.83
N ILE A 158 15.17 -2.62 7.80
CA ILE A 158 14.60 -3.51 8.82
C ILE A 158 14.24 -4.89 8.28
N GLY A 159 14.07 -5.04 6.96
CA GLY A 159 13.71 -6.32 6.37
C GLY A 159 14.29 -6.53 4.98
N LEU A 160 14.65 -7.78 4.68
CA LEU A 160 15.19 -8.23 3.40
C LEU A 160 14.48 -9.51 2.96
N ARG A 161 14.30 -9.70 1.65
CA ARG A 161 13.83 -10.99 1.13
C ARG A 161 14.90 -12.07 1.29
N ASP A 162 14.49 -13.24 1.74
CA ASP A 162 15.32 -14.44 1.80
C ASP A 162 15.86 -14.81 0.39
N PRO A 163 17.19 -14.82 0.18
CA PRO A 163 17.79 -15.26 -1.08
C PRO A 163 17.40 -16.70 -1.46
N GLY A 164 17.08 -17.56 -0.49
CA GLY A 164 16.62 -18.93 -0.69
C GLY A 164 15.34 -19.03 -1.52
N ASP A 165 14.49 -18.00 -1.52
CA ASP A 165 13.27 -17.97 -2.33
C ASP A 165 13.55 -17.77 -3.83
N GLN A 166 14.74 -17.33 -4.21
CA GLN A 166 15.12 -17.05 -5.61
C GLN A 166 15.75 -18.24 -6.33
N GLN A 167 15.95 -19.38 -5.65
CA GLN A 167 16.65 -20.55 -6.20
C GLN A 167 16.03 -21.10 -7.49
N THR A 168 14.72 -20.95 -7.70
CA THR A 168 14.06 -21.34 -8.96
C THR A 168 13.02 -20.31 -9.39
N PRO A 169 12.77 -20.11 -10.69
CA PRO A 169 11.72 -19.19 -11.17
C PRO A 169 10.33 -19.49 -10.60
N TYR A 170 10.06 -20.77 -10.33
CA TYR A 170 8.81 -21.22 -9.71
C TYR A 170 8.71 -20.80 -8.23
N LYS A 171 9.77 -20.96 -7.43
CA LYS A 171 9.81 -20.48 -6.04
C LYS A 171 9.79 -18.95 -5.97
N ALA A 172 10.54 -18.30 -6.85
CA ALA A 172 10.70 -16.85 -6.90
C ALA A 172 9.37 -16.10 -7.13
N SER A 173 8.38 -16.76 -7.73
CA SER A 173 7.04 -16.21 -8.00
C SER A 173 5.96 -16.71 -7.03
N ARG A 174 6.28 -17.56 -6.05
CA ARG A 174 5.28 -18.17 -5.17
C ARG A 174 5.58 -18.06 -3.69
N ASN A 175 6.85 -17.97 -3.31
CA ASN A 175 7.26 -17.85 -1.92
C ASN A 175 8.08 -16.57 -1.75
N PHE A 176 7.73 -15.83 -0.71
CA PHE A 176 8.44 -14.63 -0.30
C PHE A 176 8.52 -14.61 1.22
N THR A 177 9.71 -14.85 1.73
CA THR A 177 10.07 -14.81 3.14
C THR A 177 10.86 -13.54 3.36
N ILE A 178 10.46 -12.78 4.37
CA ILE A 178 11.17 -11.58 4.78
C ILE A 178 11.88 -11.88 6.08
N LEU A 179 13.18 -11.62 6.09
CA LEU A 179 14.11 -11.79 7.19
C LEU A 179 14.42 -10.43 7.81
N ASP A 180 14.72 -10.42 9.10
CA ASP A 180 15.22 -9.24 9.79
C ASP A 180 16.60 -8.86 9.23
N ALA A 181 16.80 -7.57 8.94
CA ALA A 181 18.04 -7.09 8.35
C ALA A 181 19.25 -7.22 9.28
N THR A 182 19.02 -7.19 10.61
CA THR A 182 20.06 -7.31 11.64
C THR A 182 20.30 -8.77 12.05
N ASN A 183 19.30 -9.64 11.88
CA ASN A 183 19.38 -11.06 12.17
C ASN A 183 18.66 -11.89 11.09
N GLN A 184 19.41 -12.38 10.11
CA GLN A 184 18.83 -13.11 8.98
C GLN A 184 18.23 -14.48 9.34
N GLU A 185 18.44 -15.01 10.55
CA GLU A 185 17.75 -16.22 11.02
C GLU A 185 16.33 -15.91 11.52
N ARG A 186 16.03 -14.64 11.78
CA ARG A 186 14.73 -14.18 12.27
C ARG A 186 13.80 -13.86 11.11
N GLU A 187 12.77 -14.66 10.95
CA GLU A 187 11.71 -14.41 9.98
C GLU A 187 10.71 -13.37 10.50
N LEU A 188 10.46 -12.32 9.70
CA LEU A 188 9.48 -11.29 9.99
C LEU A 188 8.09 -11.74 9.54
N PHE A 189 7.95 -12.11 8.28
CA PHE A 189 6.71 -12.61 7.70
C PHE A 189 6.94 -13.40 6.41
N LYS A 190 5.93 -14.16 6.00
CA LYS A 190 5.94 -14.99 4.80
C LYS A 190 4.72 -14.75 3.92
N ILE A 191 4.91 -14.80 2.61
CA ILE A 191 3.83 -14.79 1.62
C ILE A 191 3.95 -16.04 0.75
N HIS A 192 2.87 -16.80 0.70
CA HIS A 192 2.73 -17.94 -0.20
C HIS A 192 1.63 -17.66 -1.24
N ARG A 193 1.86 -18.00 -2.51
CA ARG A 193 0.88 -17.82 -3.60
C ARG A 193 0.36 -19.16 -4.12
N LYS A 194 -0.96 -19.36 -4.02
CA LYS A 194 -1.70 -20.49 -4.60
C LYS A 194 -3.10 -20.05 -5.02
N GLY A 195 -3.19 -19.37 -6.18
CA GLY A 195 -4.41 -18.72 -6.68
C GLY A 195 -4.77 -17.42 -5.93
N ARG A 196 -4.53 -17.37 -4.62
CA ARG A 196 -4.56 -16.21 -3.74
C ARG A 196 -3.18 -16.01 -3.09
N PHE A 197 -2.95 -14.88 -2.43
CA PHE A 197 -1.77 -14.67 -1.60
C PHE A 197 -2.13 -14.91 -0.14
N TYR A 198 -1.33 -15.72 0.54
CA TYR A 198 -1.47 -16.06 1.95
C TYR A 198 -0.32 -15.39 2.68
N LEU A 199 -0.61 -14.33 3.44
CA LEU A 199 0.37 -13.59 4.23
C LEU A 199 0.31 -14.09 5.67
N LYS A 200 1.46 -14.49 6.22
CA LYS A 200 1.63 -14.91 7.61
C LYS A 200 2.64 -14.00 8.30
N ILE A 201 2.21 -13.25 9.30
CA ILE A 201 3.06 -12.46 10.20
C ILE A 201 3.64 -13.42 11.25
N ILE A 202 4.96 -13.40 11.41
CA ILE A 202 5.70 -14.34 12.28
C ILE A 202 6.19 -13.60 13.51
N ALA A 203 6.89 -12.48 13.32
CA ALA A 203 7.37 -11.64 14.41
C ALA A 203 6.30 -10.63 14.86
N GLU A 204 6.11 -10.48 16.17
CA GLU A 204 5.00 -9.72 16.77
C GLU A 204 5.15 -8.19 16.67
N ASP A 205 6.38 -7.73 16.47
CA ASP A 205 6.76 -6.33 16.29
C ASP A 205 6.68 -5.84 14.83
N VAL A 206 6.35 -6.74 13.89
CA VAL A 206 6.20 -6.39 12.48
C VAL A 206 4.97 -5.51 12.28
N ASP A 207 5.18 -4.39 11.60
CA ASP A 207 4.07 -3.55 11.17
C ASP A 207 3.25 -4.25 10.06
N PRO A 208 1.98 -4.61 10.31
CA PRO A 208 1.13 -5.27 9.32
C PRO A 208 0.97 -4.43 8.05
N HIS A 209 1.02 -3.11 8.14
CA HIS A 209 0.91 -2.24 6.96
C HIS A 209 2.11 -2.40 6.03
N LEU A 210 3.32 -2.58 6.56
CA LEU A 210 4.51 -2.83 5.75
C LEU A 210 4.39 -4.18 5.03
N ALA A 211 3.87 -5.21 5.70
CA ALA A 211 3.61 -6.50 5.07
C ALA A 211 2.52 -6.42 3.98
N TRP A 212 1.46 -5.64 4.20
CA TRP A 212 0.44 -5.36 3.17
C TRP A 212 1.04 -4.58 1.99
N GLY A 213 1.88 -3.59 2.29
CA GLY A 213 2.73 -2.87 1.35
C GLY A 213 3.50 -3.83 0.45
N PHE A 214 4.18 -4.78 1.07
CA PHE A 214 5.04 -5.75 0.42
C PHE A 214 4.25 -6.66 -0.52
N MET A 215 3.08 -7.13 -0.08
CA MET A 215 2.13 -7.88 -0.91
C MET A 215 1.71 -7.09 -2.16
N VAL A 216 1.40 -5.80 -2.02
CA VAL A 216 1.10 -4.94 -3.19
C VAL A 216 2.31 -4.86 -4.11
N GLY A 217 3.51 -4.65 -3.57
CA GLY A 217 4.74 -4.60 -4.35
C GLY A 217 4.94 -5.86 -5.19
N ILE A 218 4.89 -7.04 -4.56
CA ILE A 218 4.98 -8.34 -5.24
C ILE A 218 3.91 -8.49 -6.31
N HIS A 219 2.64 -8.23 -5.96
CA HIS A 219 1.55 -8.39 -6.90
C HIS A 219 1.78 -7.55 -8.17
N ARG A 220 2.25 -6.32 -7.96
CA ARG A 220 2.52 -5.36 -9.03
C ARG A 220 3.77 -5.65 -9.84
N LYS A 221 4.81 -6.24 -9.25
CA LYS A 221 6.02 -6.56 -10.00
C LYS A 221 5.83 -7.80 -10.88
N TYR A 222 5.16 -8.83 -10.37
CA TYR A 222 5.21 -10.15 -10.99
C TYR A 222 3.89 -10.57 -11.67
N PHE A 223 2.76 -9.88 -11.46
CA PHE A 223 1.44 -10.39 -11.88
C PHE A 223 0.50 -9.39 -12.54
N VAL A 224 0.94 -8.14 -12.75
CA VAL A 224 0.19 -7.15 -13.55
C VAL A 224 1.00 -6.76 -14.78
#